data_AF-A0A963D1A6-F1
#
_entry.id   AF-A0A963D1A6-F1
#
_cell.length_a   1.000
_cell.length_b   1.000
_cell.length_c   1.000
_cell.angle_alpha   90.00
_cell.angle_beta   90.00
_cell.angle_gamma   90.00
#
_symmetry.space_group_name_H-M   'P 1'
#
loop_
_entity.id
_entity.type
_entity.pdbx_description
1 polymer ?
#
loop_
_entity_poly.entity_id
_entity_poly.type
_entity_poly.pdbx_seq_one_letter_code
_entity_poly.pdbx_strand_id
1 'polypeptide(L)'
;GFGDYTETGIVIPCRFRGAPVNFVAQMYLDCEPPISAGREIWGFPKKLANVSLQVNRDTLAGRLEYAGQPVALASMAYKHDNAVCMHGHGEGQGMHCDPAPLAAKLAATQVNLKLIPDVDGRPAIAQLVAYNLIDIHVKGGWTSPARLHLIPHVNAPVADLPVRRVLGGSHFVADLTLPYGRVLYDYLKESPWHTASPTPLSLAAQSA
;
A
#
# COMPACT_ATOMS: atom_id res chain seq x y z
N GLY A 1 -1.38 20.58 3.50
CA GLY A 1 -1.64 19.64 4.59
C GLY A 1 -0.40 18.87 4.94
N PHE A 2 -0.03 17.87 4.13
CA PHE A 2 1.09 16.95 4.42
C PHE A 2 2.42 17.28 3.72
N GLY A 3 2.44 18.28 2.83
CA GLY A 3 3.64 18.68 2.10
C GLY A 3 3.88 17.86 0.84
N ASP A 4 5.14 17.81 0.41
CA ASP A 4 5.64 17.03 -0.72
C ASP A 4 6.44 15.84 -0.18
N TYR A 5 6.14 14.64 -0.67
CA TYR A 5 6.69 13.38 -0.15
C TYR A 5 6.55 12.24 -1.16
N THR A 6 7.34 11.20 -0.97
CA THR A 6 7.29 9.96 -1.77
C THR A 6 6.82 8.78 -0.91
N GLU A 7 6.04 7.89 -1.51
CA GLU A 7 5.52 6.68 -0.85
C GLU A 7 5.80 5.43 -1.70
N THR A 8 6.06 4.31 -1.03
CA THR A 8 6.12 2.97 -1.63
C THR A 8 5.51 1.94 -0.68
N GLY A 9 5.05 0.81 -1.20
CA GLY A 9 4.42 -0.21 -0.37
C GLY A 9 4.03 -1.47 -1.12
N ILE A 10 3.46 -2.40 -0.36
CA ILE A 10 2.87 -3.64 -0.88
C ILE A 10 1.37 -3.60 -0.59
N VAL A 11 0.60 -3.74 -1.67
CA VAL A 11 -0.86 -3.85 -1.63
C VAL A 11 -1.27 -5.19 -2.21
N ILE A 12 -2.12 -5.93 -1.49
CA ILE A 12 -2.53 -7.29 -1.82
C ILE A 12 -4.02 -7.28 -2.19
N PRO A 13 -4.40 -7.63 -3.44
CA PRO A 13 -5.79 -7.82 -3.82
C PRO A 13 -6.40 -9.01 -3.05
N CYS A 14 -7.55 -8.80 -2.41
CA CYS A 14 -8.25 -9.84 -1.67
C CYS A 14 -9.77 -9.62 -1.71
N ARG A 15 -10.52 -10.35 -0.86
CA ARG A 15 -11.98 -10.20 -0.72
C ARG A 15 -12.37 -10.03 0.74
N PHE A 16 -13.27 -9.10 1.01
CA PHE A 16 -13.95 -8.97 2.31
C PHE A 16 -15.44 -9.24 2.12
N ARG A 17 -15.97 -10.27 2.80
CA ARG A 17 -17.38 -10.72 2.65
C ARG A 17 -17.79 -10.89 1.18
N GLY A 18 -16.91 -11.47 0.38
CA GLY A 18 -17.12 -11.72 -1.06
C GLY A 18 -16.80 -10.53 -1.98
N ALA A 19 -16.76 -9.29 -1.48
CA ALA A 19 -16.47 -8.11 -2.28
C ALA A 19 -14.96 -7.90 -2.48
N PRO A 20 -14.49 -7.53 -3.69
CA PRO A 20 -13.08 -7.25 -3.95
C PRO A 20 -12.61 -6.01 -3.20
N VAL A 21 -11.44 -6.13 -2.55
CA VAL A 21 -10.77 -5.03 -1.84
C VAL A 21 -9.25 -5.15 -2.01
N ASN A 22 -8.53 -4.09 -1.67
CA ASN A 22 -7.08 -4.05 -1.66
C ASN A 22 -6.58 -3.87 -0.22
N PHE A 23 -5.82 -4.83 0.29
CA PHE A 23 -5.25 -4.75 1.64
C PHE A 23 -3.84 -4.16 1.60
N VAL A 24 -3.60 -3.07 2.32
CA VAL A 24 -2.26 -2.46 2.41
C VAL A 24 -1.45 -3.22 3.46
N ALA A 25 -0.45 -3.98 3.02
CA ALA A 25 0.33 -4.86 3.88
C ALA A 25 1.57 -4.17 4.47
N GLN A 26 2.26 -3.34 3.69
CA GLN A 26 3.45 -2.62 4.10
C GLN A 26 3.51 -1.27 3.39
N MET A 27 4.00 -0.23 4.07
CA MET A 27 4.15 1.09 3.46
C MET A 27 5.30 1.89 4.07
N TYR A 28 6.01 2.63 3.21
CA TYR A 28 7.22 3.37 3.55
C TYR A 28 7.18 4.75 2.91
N LEU A 29 7.46 5.78 3.70
CA LEU A 29 7.42 7.19 3.27
C LEU A 29 8.65 7.94 3.79
N ASP A 30 8.98 9.06 3.14
CA ASP A 30 10.08 9.96 3.50
C ASP A 30 9.66 11.17 4.35
N CYS A 31 8.39 11.27 4.75
CA CYS A 31 7.82 12.44 5.44
C CYS A 31 6.96 12.03 6.65
N GLU A 32 7.18 12.66 7.81
CA GLU A 32 6.54 12.28 9.08
C GLU A 32 5.04 12.62 9.16
N PRO A 33 4.57 13.84 8.82
CA PRO A 33 3.16 14.18 8.99
C PRO A 33 2.18 13.21 8.31
N PRO A 34 2.40 12.75 7.06
CA PRO A 34 1.54 11.73 6.46
C PRO A 34 1.72 10.34 7.09
N ILE A 35 2.84 10.03 7.74
CA ILE A 35 3.06 8.79 8.49
C ILE A 35 2.14 8.77 9.71
N SER A 36 2.24 9.75 10.58
CA SER A 36 1.51 9.79 11.85
C SER A 36 0.01 9.87 11.62
N ALA A 37 -0.45 10.83 10.80
CA ALA A 37 -1.87 10.91 10.41
C ALA A 37 -2.37 9.63 9.73
N GLY A 38 -1.55 9.04 8.84
CA GLY A 38 -1.86 7.79 8.16
C GLY A 38 -2.14 6.64 9.13
N ARG A 39 -1.27 6.47 10.13
CA ARG A 39 -1.35 5.42 11.15
C ARG A 39 -2.53 5.67 12.10
N GLU A 40 -2.69 6.91 12.57
CA GLU A 40 -3.62 7.24 13.63
C GLU A 40 -5.07 7.40 13.15
N ILE A 41 -5.29 7.87 11.93
CA ILE A 41 -6.64 8.08 11.39
C ILE A 41 -7.12 6.80 10.70
N TRP A 42 -6.41 6.35 9.66
CA TRP A 42 -6.84 5.26 8.77
C TRP A 42 -6.18 3.91 9.06
N GLY A 43 -5.18 3.84 9.93
CA GLY A 43 -4.48 2.58 10.24
C GLY A 43 -3.48 2.12 9.19
N PHE A 44 -2.96 3.02 8.35
CA PHE A 44 -1.94 2.63 7.37
C PHE A 44 -0.68 2.07 8.06
N PRO A 45 -0.07 0.97 7.56
CA PRO A 45 1.12 0.36 8.16
C PRO A 45 2.41 1.09 7.74
N LYS A 46 2.45 2.41 7.97
CA LYS A 46 3.53 3.30 7.52
C LYS A 46 4.77 3.20 8.42
N LYS A 47 5.94 3.25 7.78
CA LYS A 47 7.27 3.43 8.39
C LYS A 47 8.05 4.53 7.67
N LEU A 48 8.93 5.22 8.38
CA LEU A 48 9.84 6.20 7.78
C LEU A 48 10.98 5.49 7.05
N ALA A 49 11.27 5.89 5.81
CA ALA A 49 12.34 5.35 4.97
C ALA A 49 12.74 6.35 3.88
N ASN A 50 13.85 6.08 3.19
CA ASN A 50 14.25 6.86 2.01
C ASN A 50 13.60 6.24 0.77
N VAL A 51 12.74 7.00 0.10
CA VAL A 51 12.00 6.53 -1.07
C VAL A 51 12.24 7.50 -2.22
N SER A 52 12.34 6.98 -3.45
CA SER A 52 12.41 7.83 -4.63
C SER A 52 11.74 7.18 -5.83
N LEU A 53 11.16 8.01 -6.69
CA LEU A 53 10.66 7.66 -8.01
C LEU A 53 11.13 8.72 -9.01
N GLN A 54 11.99 8.34 -9.95
CA GLN A 54 12.66 9.29 -10.84
C GLN A 54 12.75 8.76 -12.27
N VAL A 55 12.73 9.66 -13.24
CA VAL A 55 12.98 9.33 -14.65
C VAL A 55 14.48 9.49 -14.91
N ASN A 56 15.14 8.37 -15.20
CA ASN A 56 16.55 8.31 -15.56
C ASN A 56 16.66 7.91 -17.02
N ARG A 57 16.78 8.91 -17.91
CA ARG A 57 16.78 8.74 -19.37
C ARG A 57 15.48 8.08 -19.86
N ASP A 58 15.55 6.83 -20.29
CA ASP A 58 14.46 6.01 -20.84
C ASP A 58 13.75 5.15 -19.78
N THR A 59 14.19 5.22 -18.52
CA THR A 59 13.77 4.34 -17.45
C THR A 59 13.12 5.12 -16.31
N LEU A 60 11.89 4.75 -15.94
CA LEU A 60 11.30 5.13 -14.65
C LEU A 60 11.86 4.20 -13.57
N ALA A 61 12.62 4.76 -12.63
CA ALA A 61 13.31 4.03 -11.57
C ALA A 61 12.68 4.34 -10.21
N GLY A 62 12.29 3.29 -9.48
CA GLY A 62 11.83 3.36 -8.10
C GLY A 62 12.84 2.73 -7.14
N ARG A 63 13.10 3.37 -6.01
CA ARG A 63 14.01 2.84 -4.97
C ARG A 63 13.42 3.00 -3.58
N LEU A 64 13.60 1.97 -2.76
CA LEU A 64 13.37 1.98 -1.32
C LEU A 64 14.68 1.63 -0.61
N GLU A 65 15.14 2.53 0.24
CA GLU A 65 16.24 2.30 1.17
C GLU A 65 15.74 2.44 2.61
N TYR A 66 16.08 1.46 3.44
CA TYR A 66 15.74 1.44 4.85
C TYR A 66 17.02 1.30 5.66
N ALA A 67 17.23 2.17 6.65
CA ALA A 67 18.44 2.21 7.46
C ALA A 67 19.76 2.25 6.64
N GLY A 68 19.74 2.95 5.49
CA GLY A 68 20.90 3.04 4.58
C GLY A 68 21.15 1.81 3.71
N GLN A 69 20.25 0.82 3.72
CA GLN A 69 20.36 -0.41 2.94
C GLN A 69 19.26 -0.46 1.87
N PRO A 70 19.58 -0.85 0.62
CA PRO A 70 18.57 -1.02 -0.42
C PRO A 70 17.67 -2.22 -0.08
N VAL A 71 16.36 -2.01 -0.22
CA VAL A 71 15.34 -3.02 0.10
C VAL A 71 14.45 -3.32 -1.10
N ALA A 72 14.17 -2.33 -1.95
CA ALA A 72 13.48 -2.54 -3.22
C ALA A 72 14.09 -1.68 -4.34
N LEU A 73 14.23 -2.30 -5.51
CA LEU A 73 14.66 -1.66 -6.74
C LEU A 73 13.64 -2.00 -7.84
N ALA A 74 13.00 -0.98 -8.41
CA ALA A 74 12.03 -1.12 -9.48
C ALA A 74 12.49 -0.37 -10.72
N SER A 75 12.21 -0.94 -11.90
CA SER A 75 12.42 -0.27 -13.18
C SER A 75 11.24 -0.52 -14.11
N MET A 76 10.92 0.48 -14.91
CA MET A 76 9.86 0.43 -15.92
C MET A 76 10.29 1.26 -17.13
N ALA A 77 10.07 0.77 -18.35
CA ALA A 77 10.30 1.59 -19.54
C ALA A 77 9.37 2.82 -19.52
N TYR A 78 9.91 4.00 -19.80
CA TYR A 78 9.19 5.25 -19.58
C TYR A 78 8.09 5.48 -20.65
N LYS A 79 6.83 5.38 -20.23
CA LYS A 79 5.63 5.76 -20.99
C LYS A 79 5.51 5.10 -22.38
N HIS A 80 5.72 3.79 -22.45
CA HIS A 80 5.77 3.05 -23.72
C HIS A 80 4.39 2.90 -24.37
N ASP A 81 3.43 2.31 -23.66
CA ASP A 81 2.07 2.11 -24.18
C ASP A 81 1.10 3.03 -23.43
N ASN A 82 0.39 3.91 -24.15
CA ASN A 82 -0.60 4.79 -23.53
C ASN A 82 -1.83 3.99 -23.14
N ALA A 83 -2.20 4.01 -21.85
CA ALA A 83 -3.30 3.23 -21.31
C ALA A 83 -4.63 4.02 -21.23
N VAL A 84 -4.60 5.31 -21.57
CA VAL A 84 -5.76 6.21 -21.53
C VAL A 84 -6.22 6.57 -22.94
N CYS A 85 -5.28 6.86 -23.84
CA CYS A 85 -5.55 7.25 -25.22
C CYS A 85 -5.05 6.16 -26.18
N MET A 86 -5.99 5.54 -26.89
CA MET A 86 -5.72 4.47 -27.84
C MET A 86 -6.17 4.86 -29.25
N HIS A 87 -5.46 4.37 -30.26
CA HIS A 87 -5.93 4.44 -31.64
C HIS A 87 -7.08 3.44 -31.84
N GLY A 88 -8.18 3.88 -32.45
CA GLY A 88 -9.26 2.98 -32.84
C GLY A 88 -8.76 1.95 -33.87
N HIS A 89 -9.26 0.72 -33.80
CA HIS A 89 -8.86 -0.38 -34.70
C HIS A 89 -9.53 -0.31 -36.10
N GLY A 90 -9.98 0.87 -36.54
CA GLY A 90 -10.69 1.04 -37.81
C GLY A 90 -10.19 2.24 -38.62
N GLU A 91 -10.21 2.12 -39.95
CA GLU A 91 -9.89 3.23 -40.86
C GLU A 91 -10.80 4.44 -40.56
N GLY A 92 -10.18 5.60 -40.32
CA GLY A 92 -10.89 6.85 -40.00
C GLY A 92 -11.25 7.07 -38.52
N GLN A 93 -10.90 6.14 -37.61
CA GLN A 93 -11.11 6.36 -36.17
C GLN A 93 -9.93 7.13 -35.57
N GLY A 94 -10.21 8.33 -35.07
CA GLY A 94 -9.23 9.18 -34.39
C GLY A 94 -8.75 8.60 -33.04
N MET A 95 -7.91 9.36 -32.35
CA MET A 95 -7.48 9.02 -30.99
C MET A 95 -8.69 9.04 -30.03
N HIS A 96 -8.97 7.91 -29.37
CA HIS A 96 -9.99 7.83 -28.33
C HIS A 96 -9.31 7.79 -26.96
N CYS A 97 -9.64 8.76 -26.11
CA CYS A 97 -9.11 8.87 -24.76
C CYS A 97 -10.22 8.58 -23.73
N ASP A 98 -10.08 7.50 -22.97
CA ASP A 98 -10.99 7.14 -21.87
C ASP A 98 -10.20 6.92 -20.56
N PRO A 99 -10.24 7.87 -19.62
CA PRO A 99 -9.62 7.70 -18.31
C PRO A 99 -10.47 6.85 -17.33
N ALA A 100 -11.73 6.56 -17.65
CA ALA A 100 -12.67 5.94 -16.71
C ALA A 100 -12.20 4.58 -16.17
N PRO A 101 -11.58 3.67 -16.96
CA PRO A 101 -11.10 2.40 -16.43
C PRO A 101 -10.01 2.57 -15.37
N LEU A 102 -9.08 3.52 -15.57
CA LEU A 102 -8.02 3.81 -14.62
C LEU A 102 -8.59 4.52 -13.37
N ALA A 103 -9.52 5.45 -13.55
CA ALA A 103 -10.22 6.09 -12.44
C ALA A 103 -11.00 5.07 -11.58
N ALA A 104 -11.69 4.12 -12.20
CA ALA A 104 -12.39 3.05 -11.51
C ALA A 104 -11.45 2.14 -10.71
N LYS A 105 -10.26 1.84 -11.25
CA LYS A 105 -9.20 1.10 -10.53
C LYS A 105 -8.71 1.87 -9.29
N LEU A 106 -8.53 3.18 -9.40
CA LEU A 106 -8.12 4.03 -8.28
C LEU A 106 -9.22 4.20 -7.22
N ALA A 107 -10.49 4.16 -7.63
CA ALA A 107 -11.65 4.22 -6.73
C ALA A 107 -11.89 2.92 -5.94
N ALA A 108 -11.16 1.84 -6.26
CA ALA A 108 -11.30 0.54 -5.60
C ALA A 108 -11.10 0.66 -4.07
N THR A 109 -11.93 -0.06 -3.33
CA THR A 109 -11.89 -0.06 -1.86
C THR A 109 -10.56 -0.57 -1.34
N GLN A 110 -9.91 0.27 -0.55
CA GLN A 110 -8.68 -0.05 0.16
C GLN A 110 -9.01 -0.36 1.62
N VAL A 111 -8.25 -1.27 2.22
CA VAL A 111 -8.46 -1.77 3.58
C VAL A 111 -7.14 -1.81 4.32
N ASN A 112 -7.15 -1.30 5.55
CA ASN A 112 -6.03 -1.33 6.48
C ASN A 112 -6.43 -2.05 7.77
N LEU A 113 -5.45 -2.65 8.44
CA LEU A 113 -5.61 -3.12 9.82
C LEU A 113 -5.07 -2.05 10.77
N LYS A 114 -6.00 -1.31 11.41
CA LYS A 114 -5.67 -0.29 12.42
C LYS A 114 -5.45 -0.97 13.77
N LEU A 115 -4.21 -0.93 14.23
CA LEU A 115 -3.79 -1.42 15.54
C LEU A 115 -3.18 -0.28 16.34
N ILE A 116 -3.78 0.04 17.49
CA ILE A 116 -3.23 1.01 18.44
C ILE A 116 -3.24 0.34 19.82
N PRO A 117 -2.09 0.19 20.47
CA PRO A 117 -2.01 -0.33 21.84
C PRO A 117 -2.52 0.72 22.84
N ASP A 118 -3.06 0.24 23.95
CA ASP A 118 -3.24 1.01 25.17
C ASP A 118 -1.89 1.16 25.91
N VAL A 119 -1.88 1.95 26.97
CA VAL A 119 -0.69 2.22 27.80
C VAL A 119 -0.15 0.96 28.49
N ASP A 120 -0.98 -0.07 28.67
CA ASP A 120 -0.60 -1.36 29.26
C ASP A 120 -0.12 -2.39 28.22
N GLY A 121 -0.09 -2.01 26.94
CA GLY A 121 0.33 -2.84 25.82
C GLY A 121 -0.77 -3.75 25.24
N ARG A 122 -1.98 -3.79 25.83
CA ARG A 122 -3.12 -4.48 25.22
C ARG A 122 -3.67 -3.68 24.04
N PRO A 123 -4.36 -4.28 23.06
CA PRO A 123 -4.95 -3.50 21.98
C PRO A 123 -6.10 -2.61 22.49
N ALA A 124 -5.94 -1.28 22.37
CA ALA A 124 -7.04 -0.32 22.57
C ALA A 124 -7.91 -0.20 21.31
N ILE A 125 -7.29 -0.31 20.14
CA ILE A 125 -7.96 -0.35 18.84
C ILE A 125 -7.42 -1.54 18.05
N ALA A 126 -8.32 -2.39 17.58
CA ALA A 126 -8.04 -3.43 16.59
C ALA A 126 -9.18 -3.52 15.58
N GLN A 127 -9.04 -2.84 14.44
CA GLN A 127 -10.13 -2.63 13.48
C GLN A 127 -9.66 -2.80 12.03
N LEU A 128 -10.48 -3.44 11.20
CA LEU A 128 -10.37 -3.28 9.75
C LEU A 128 -11.04 -1.97 9.35
N VAL A 129 -10.28 -1.08 8.70
CA VAL A 129 -10.75 0.23 8.24
C VAL A 129 -10.71 0.26 6.73
N ALA A 130 -11.83 0.60 6.10
CA ALA A 130 -11.93 0.82 4.67
C ALA A 130 -11.92 2.31 4.33
N TYR A 131 -11.36 2.63 3.17
CA TYR A 131 -11.45 3.95 2.56
C TYR A 131 -11.49 3.83 1.03
N ASN A 132 -11.97 4.88 0.37
CA ASN A 132 -12.07 4.98 -1.08
C ASN A 132 -11.54 6.35 -1.49
N LEU A 133 -10.72 6.41 -2.54
CA LEU A 133 -10.31 7.68 -3.11
C LEU A 133 -11.48 8.30 -3.88
N ILE A 134 -11.65 9.61 -3.77
CA ILE A 134 -12.71 10.38 -4.43
C ILE A 134 -12.09 11.52 -5.24
N ASP A 135 -12.90 12.23 -6.03
CA ASP A 135 -12.47 13.35 -6.87
C ASP A 135 -11.29 13.01 -7.78
N ILE A 136 -11.31 11.80 -8.35
CA ILE A 136 -10.20 11.26 -9.14
C ILE A 136 -10.22 11.88 -10.54
N HIS A 137 -9.16 12.63 -10.87
CA HIS A 137 -8.93 13.19 -12.19
C HIS A 137 -7.62 12.68 -12.78
N VAL A 138 -7.71 11.74 -13.72
CA VAL A 138 -6.55 11.14 -14.39
C VAL A 138 -5.99 12.13 -15.43
N LYS A 139 -4.70 12.47 -15.29
CA LYS A 139 -3.94 13.33 -16.23
C LYS A 139 -3.23 12.53 -17.31
N GLY A 140 -2.91 11.26 -17.04
CA GLY A 140 -2.32 10.35 -18.00
C GLY A 140 -1.99 9.00 -17.36
N GLY A 141 -1.91 7.97 -18.19
CA GLY A 141 -1.62 6.61 -17.75
C GLY A 141 -0.93 5.82 -18.84
N TRP A 142 0.00 4.96 -18.44
CA TRP A 142 0.83 4.14 -19.31
C TRP A 142 1.04 2.75 -18.73
N THR A 143 1.18 1.78 -19.62
CA THR A 143 1.67 0.44 -19.31
C THR A 143 2.99 0.22 -20.02
N SER A 144 3.89 -0.51 -19.39
CA SER A 144 5.20 -0.82 -19.95
C SER A 144 5.76 -2.11 -19.32
N PRO A 145 6.74 -2.75 -19.97
CA PRO A 145 7.58 -3.75 -19.31
C PRO A 145 8.22 -3.18 -18.04
N ALA A 146 8.21 -3.98 -16.97
CA ALA A 146 8.79 -3.61 -15.69
C ALA A 146 9.58 -4.75 -15.05
N ARG A 147 10.45 -4.41 -14.10
CA ARG A 147 11.18 -5.34 -13.24
C ARG A 147 11.12 -4.84 -11.80
N LEU A 148 11.12 -5.78 -10.87
CA LEU A 148 11.15 -5.53 -9.43
C LEU A 148 12.11 -6.51 -8.79
N HIS A 149 13.05 -5.99 -8.01
CA HIS A 149 13.97 -6.75 -7.19
C HIS A 149 13.77 -6.35 -5.73
N LEU A 150 13.58 -7.35 -4.86
CA LEU A 150 13.37 -7.17 -3.43
C LEU A 150 14.53 -7.81 -2.67
N ILE A 151 15.06 -7.10 -1.69
CA ILE A 151 16.22 -7.51 -0.89
C ILE A 151 15.71 -7.74 0.55
N PRO A 152 15.99 -8.91 1.17
CA PRO A 152 15.56 -9.18 2.55
C PRO A 152 16.12 -8.17 3.55
N HIS A 153 15.26 -7.71 4.47
CA HIS A 153 15.65 -6.77 5.51
C HIS A 153 14.78 -6.95 6.75
N VAL A 154 15.40 -7.12 7.92
CA VAL A 154 14.72 -7.46 9.19
C VAL A 154 13.67 -6.43 9.61
N ASN A 155 13.90 -5.14 9.34
CA ASN A 155 12.96 -4.08 9.67
C ASN A 155 12.15 -3.59 8.48
N ALA A 156 12.36 -4.14 7.28
CA ALA A 156 11.62 -3.78 6.09
C ALA A 156 11.40 -5.03 5.23
N PRO A 157 10.60 -6.00 5.72
CA PRO A 157 10.55 -7.36 5.18
C PRO A 157 9.68 -7.43 3.90
N VAL A 158 9.95 -6.58 2.92
CA VAL A 158 9.24 -6.58 1.63
C VAL A 158 9.52 -7.87 0.85
N ALA A 159 10.71 -8.46 1.03
CA ALA A 159 11.12 -9.68 0.34
C ALA A 159 10.49 -10.98 0.92
N ASP A 160 9.80 -10.91 2.06
CA ASP A 160 9.02 -12.04 2.61
C ASP A 160 7.85 -12.43 1.69
N LEU A 161 7.48 -11.52 0.77
CA LEU A 161 6.61 -11.78 -0.37
C LEU A 161 7.46 -11.81 -1.65
N PRO A 162 8.12 -12.94 -1.97
CA PRO A 162 9.10 -12.99 -3.05
C PRO A 162 8.46 -12.81 -4.43
N VAL A 163 9.14 -12.07 -5.31
CA VAL A 163 8.72 -11.89 -6.71
C VAL A 163 8.94 -13.18 -7.49
N ARG A 164 7.86 -13.90 -7.80
CA ARG A 164 7.91 -15.10 -8.65
C ARG A 164 7.89 -14.76 -10.14
N ARG A 165 7.09 -13.77 -10.51
CA ARG A 165 6.95 -13.27 -11.89
C ARG A 165 6.38 -11.86 -11.87
N VAL A 166 6.97 -10.96 -12.65
CA VAL A 166 6.43 -9.62 -12.88
C VAL A 166 5.40 -9.69 -14.00
N LEU A 167 4.19 -9.18 -13.77
CA LEU A 167 3.11 -9.18 -14.76
C LEU A 167 3.17 -7.97 -15.69
N GLY A 168 3.68 -6.84 -15.20
CA GLY A 168 3.79 -5.59 -15.93
C GLY A 168 3.99 -4.40 -14.98
N GLY A 169 4.22 -3.23 -15.54
CA GLY A 169 4.25 -1.95 -14.83
C GLY A 169 3.13 -1.04 -15.31
N SER A 170 2.59 -0.23 -14.40
CA SER A 170 1.66 0.84 -14.74
C SER A 170 2.14 2.13 -14.08
N HIS A 171 2.22 3.19 -14.87
CA HIS A 171 2.62 4.52 -14.45
C HIS A 171 1.48 5.46 -14.80
N PHE A 172 1.03 6.28 -13.87
CA PHE A 172 -0.02 7.26 -14.11
C PHE A 172 0.18 8.50 -13.25
N VAL A 173 -0.47 9.58 -13.67
CA VAL A 173 -0.53 10.84 -12.95
C VAL A 173 -2.00 11.20 -12.79
N ALA A 174 -2.41 11.53 -11.57
CA ALA A 174 -3.80 11.90 -11.27
C ALA A 174 -3.85 12.89 -10.10
N ASP A 175 -4.90 13.71 -10.09
CA ASP A 175 -5.36 14.40 -8.89
C ASP A 175 -6.41 13.53 -8.20
N LEU A 176 -6.42 13.54 -6.87
CA LEU A 176 -7.34 12.74 -6.06
C LEU A 176 -7.46 13.31 -4.65
N THR A 177 -8.58 12.99 -3.99
CA THR A 177 -8.84 13.29 -2.59
C THR A 177 -8.85 11.99 -1.78
N LEU A 178 -8.16 11.98 -0.63
CA LEU A 178 -8.25 10.93 0.38
C LEU A 178 -9.23 11.36 1.48
N PRO A 179 -10.48 10.86 1.49
CA PRO A 179 -11.43 11.16 2.55
C PRO A 179 -11.18 10.30 3.79
N TYR A 180 -11.94 10.54 4.86
CA TYR A 180 -11.95 9.67 6.04
C TYR A 180 -12.45 8.26 5.72
N GLY A 181 -12.09 7.30 6.57
CA GLY A 181 -12.46 5.90 6.45
C GLY A 181 -13.73 5.50 7.21
N ARG A 182 -14.09 4.23 7.09
CA ARG A 182 -15.17 3.57 7.84
C ARG A 182 -14.68 2.24 8.42
N VAL A 183 -15.14 1.87 9.60
CA VAL A 183 -14.82 0.57 10.21
C VAL A 183 -15.62 -0.53 9.51
N LEU A 184 -14.93 -1.53 8.96
CA LEU A 184 -15.54 -2.73 8.39
C LEU A 184 -15.76 -3.83 9.43
N TYR A 185 -14.84 -3.93 10.38
CA TYR A 185 -14.84 -4.98 11.40
C TYR A 185 -14.04 -4.52 12.63
N ASP A 186 -14.52 -4.85 13.81
CA ASP A 186 -13.90 -4.49 15.10
C ASP A 186 -13.61 -5.76 15.90
N TYR A 187 -12.34 -6.11 16.02
CA TYR A 187 -11.89 -7.35 16.66
C TYR A 187 -12.11 -7.36 18.17
N LEU A 188 -12.32 -6.20 18.79
CA LEU A 188 -12.55 -6.09 20.24
C LEU A 188 -14.02 -6.24 20.63
N LYS A 189 -14.94 -6.16 19.66
CA LYS A 189 -16.40 -6.33 19.90
C LYS A 189 -16.85 -7.79 19.91
N GLU A 190 -16.14 -8.68 19.22
CA GLU A 190 -16.54 -10.09 19.08
C GLU A 190 -15.73 -11.06 19.94
N SER A 191 -14.65 -10.60 20.60
CA SER A 191 -13.84 -11.43 21.48
C SER A 191 -13.58 -10.71 22.81
N PRO A 192 -14.26 -11.07 23.91
CA PRO A 192 -13.77 -10.69 25.22
C PRO A 192 -12.45 -11.45 25.42
N TRP A 193 -11.33 -10.78 25.17
CA TRP A 193 -10.00 -11.24 25.58
C TRP A 193 -9.86 -11.37 27.13
N HIS A 194 -10.97 -11.17 27.85
CA HIS A 194 -11.13 -11.23 29.29
C HIS A 194 -11.82 -12.52 29.76
N THR A 195 -11.15 -13.68 29.68
CA THR A 195 -11.44 -14.82 30.59
C THR A 195 -10.25 -15.77 30.83
N ALA A 196 -9.04 -15.46 30.40
CA ALA A 196 -7.86 -16.26 30.76
C ALA A 196 -6.85 -15.38 31.48
N SER A 197 -6.95 -15.34 32.81
CA SER A 197 -5.82 -14.95 33.65
C SER A 197 -4.63 -15.85 33.28
N PRO A 198 -3.41 -15.32 33.13
CA PRO A 198 -2.25 -16.18 32.95
C PRO A 198 -2.11 -17.04 34.20
N THR A 199 -2.25 -18.35 34.06
CA THR A 199 -1.87 -19.30 35.11
C THR A 199 -0.42 -19.01 35.46
N PRO A 200 -0.07 -18.67 36.71
CA PRO A 200 1.32 -18.46 37.06
C PRO A 200 2.06 -19.76 36.78
N LEU A 201 3.12 -19.69 35.99
CA LEU A 201 4.07 -20.77 35.82
C LEU A 201 4.58 -21.14 37.22
N SER A 202 4.14 -22.29 37.72
CA SER A 202 4.67 -22.88 38.94
C SER A 202 6.17 -23.04 38.77
N LEU A 203 6.94 -22.36 39.61
CA LEU A 203 8.35 -22.64 39.88
C LEU A 203 8.44 -24.04 40.51
N ALA A 204 8.32 -25.09 39.70
CA ALA A 204 8.73 -26.42 40.09
C ALA A 204 10.25 -26.50 39.88
N ALA A 205 10.95 -26.50 41.01
CA ALA A 205 12.39 -26.64 41.15
C ALA A 205 12.93 -27.77 40.26
N GLN A 206 13.89 -27.44 39.39
CA GLN A 206 14.84 -28.42 38.87
C GLN A 206 16.03 -28.42 39.83
N SER A 207 15.98 -29.37 40.76
CA SER A 207 17.13 -29.83 41.52
C SER A 207 17.56 -31.20 40.96
N ALA A 208 18.67 -31.21 40.24
CA ALA A 208 19.71 -32.27 40.20
C ALA A 208 20.84 -31.80 39.28
#